data_AF-A0A7W7B4P2-F1
#
_entry.id   AF-A0A7W7B4P2-F1
#
_cell.length_a   1.000
_cell.length_b   1.000
_cell.length_c   1.000
_cell.angle_alpha   90.00
_cell.angle_beta   90.00
_cell.angle_gamma   90.00
#
_symmetry.space_group_name_H-M   'P 1'
#
loop_
_entity.id
_entity.type
_entity.pdbx_description
1 polymer ?
#
loop_
_entity_poly.entity_id
_entity_poly.type
_entity_poly.pdbx_seq_one_letter_code
_entity_poly.pdbx_strand_id
1 'polypeptide(L)'
;MTYVDGFVLAVPTGDKQKFIDHAKLGDSVFMDLGALRVLECWGDSVPDGNVTDFRRAVQAKADETVVFSWIEWPDKATRDAAFAQMDALMKTDDRMNPEKNPMPFDGKRMIFGGFAPVVALEKPAANKPGDYIWYELLTSDVQAAQTFYAGVLGWSFADSGHTDMDYRIINAGANSVGGLMAITKPMADNGAAPTWLGYVAVDDVDQTVAGIGARGGHVLMPAMDIPMVGRIAMVADPQRVPFYVMKPQGTGKSLAFADDIPRVGHCAWNELQTSDPSAAWAFYGDLFGWKQDGEMDMGPMGKYQFIRHGGLLGAIMQNSEEMGAPRWNQYFRVADIDAAKMAVETGGGRVVNGPHEIPGGDYSMNCVDPQGAAFGLVGSRR
;
A
#
# COMPACT_ATOMS: atom_id res chain seq x y z
N MET A 1 9.78 10.70 12.06
CA MET A 1 10.77 9.75 11.55
C MET A 1 10.94 8.67 12.59
N THR A 2 10.96 7.41 12.19
CA THR A 2 11.14 6.23 13.04
C THR A 2 12.31 6.42 14.01
N TYR A 3 12.19 5.90 15.22
CA TYR A 3 13.26 5.91 16.22
C TYR A 3 13.49 4.49 16.74
N VAL A 4 14.74 4.12 17.01
CA VAL A 4 15.11 2.76 17.40
C VAL A 4 15.88 2.78 18.71
N ASP A 5 15.45 2.00 19.69
CA ASP A 5 16.28 1.65 20.85
C ASP A 5 16.94 0.28 20.58
N GLY A 6 18.26 0.20 20.64
CA GLY A 6 19.02 -1.03 20.43
C GLY A 6 19.69 -1.51 21.72
N PHE A 7 19.75 -2.84 21.90
CA PHE A 7 20.25 -3.50 23.10
C PHE A 7 21.17 -4.67 22.76
N VAL A 8 22.19 -4.87 23.60
CA VAL A 8 23.01 -6.09 23.64
C VAL A 8 23.12 -6.53 25.09
N LEU A 9 22.85 -7.81 25.36
CA LEU A 9 22.91 -8.39 26.70
C LEU A 9 23.46 -9.83 26.68
N ALA A 10 23.88 -10.34 27.84
CA ALA A 10 24.38 -11.71 28.01
C ALA A 10 23.45 -12.49 28.94
N VAL A 11 22.83 -13.55 28.42
CA VAL A 11 21.92 -14.43 29.17
C VAL A 11 22.60 -15.78 29.41
N PRO A 12 22.52 -16.38 30.62
CA PRO A 12 22.90 -17.77 30.82
C PRO A 12 22.24 -18.67 29.77
N THR A 13 23.03 -19.52 29.11
CA THR A 13 22.55 -20.29 27.96
C THR A 13 21.41 -21.24 28.34
N GLY A 14 21.44 -21.77 29.57
CA GLY A 14 20.36 -22.60 30.13
C GLY A 14 19.06 -21.84 30.42
N ASP A 15 19.07 -20.50 30.41
CA ASP A 15 17.93 -19.65 30.75
C ASP A 15 17.20 -19.09 29.52
N LYS A 16 17.46 -19.63 28.31
CA LYS A 16 16.79 -19.20 27.07
C LYS A 16 15.26 -19.13 27.19
N GLN A 17 14.63 -20.13 27.79
CA GLN A 17 13.17 -20.12 27.96
C GLN A 17 12.72 -19.05 28.95
N LYS A 18 13.44 -18.87 30.06
CA LYS A 18 13.15 -17.80 31.03
C LYS A 18 13.26 -16.42 30.38
N PHE A 19 14.25 -16.24 29.51
CA PHE A 19 14.39 -15.02 28.72
C PHE A 19 13.22 -14.80 27.78
N ILE A 20 12.78 -15.82 27.03
CA ILE A 20 11.60 -15.74 26.17
C ILE A 20 10.35 -15.35 26.98
N ASP A 21 10.15 -15.94 28.16
CA ASP A 21 8.99 -15.66 29.00
C ASP A 21 9.05 -14.25 29.59
N HIS A 22 10.24 -13.82 30.04
CA HIS A 22 10.51 -12.45 30.50
C HIS A 22 10.20 -11.41 29.42
N ALA A 23 10.73 -11.63 28.21
CA ALA A 23 10.55 -10.77 27.04
C ALA A 23 9.09 -10.70 26.61
N LYS A 24 8.38 -11.83 26.46
CA LYS A 24 6.95 -11.84 26.11
C LYS A 24 6.11 -10.99 27.05
N LEU A 25 6.45 -10.98 28.33
CA LEU A 25 5.73 -10.22 29.35
C LEU A 25 6.13 -8.75 29.32
N GLY A 26 7.42 -8.44 29.48
CA GLY A 26 7.93 -7.07 29.52
C GLY A 26 7.75 -6.31 28.22
N ASP A 27 8.05 -6.94 27.08
CA ASP A 27 8.02 -6.28 25.78
C ASP A 27 6.62 -5.86 25.35
N SER A 28 5.60 -6.60 25.82
CA SER A 28 4.20 -6.27 25.55
C SER A 28 3.80 -4.88 26.06
N VAL A 29 4.48 -4.37 27.09
CA VAL A 29 4.24 -3.03 27.64
C VAL A 29 4.70 -1.97 26.65
N PHE A 30 5.82 -2.16 25.95
CA PHE A 30 6.25 -1.21 24.92
C PHE A 30 5.29 -1.19 23.73
N MET A 31 4.71 -2.34 23.37
CA MET A 31 3.66 -2.40 22.35
C MET A 31 2.41 -1.62 22.77
N ASP A 32 1.97 -1.76 24.02
CA ASP A 32 0.83 -0.98 24.56
C ASP A 32 1.11 0.54 24.56
N LEU A 33 2.38 0.93 24.70
CA LEU A 33 2.83 2.33 24.70
C LEU A 33 3.16 2.89 23.32
N GLY A 34 2.88 2.14 22.24
CA GLY A 34 2.98 2.62 20.87
C GLY A 34 4.26 2.25 20.12
N ALA A 35 5.04 1.28 20.60
CA ALA A 35 6.08 0.66 19.78
C ALA A 35 5.46 -0.04 18.56
N LEU A 36 6.13 0.04 17.41
CA LEU A 36 5.75 -0.64 16.18
C LEU A 36 6.18 -2.10 16.19
N ARG A 37 7.33 -2.39 16.79
CA ARG A 37 7.95 -3.71 16.82
C ARG A 37 8.96 -3.82 17.96
N VAL A 38 9.00 -4.97 18.61
CA VAL A 38 10.11 -5.41 19.47
C VAL A 38 10.66 -6.70 18.89
N LEU A 39 11.98 -6.83 18.79
CA LEU A 39 12.61 -8.08 18.34
C LEU A 39 13.75 -8.50 19.26
N GLU A 40 13.67 -9.74 19.70
CA GLU A 40 14.64 -10.38 20.59
C GLU A 40 15.38 -11.51 19.86
N CYS A 41 16.67 -11.32 19.57
CA CYS A 41 17.47 -12.27 18.79
C CYS A 41 18.44 -13.03 19.70
N TRP A 42 18.20 -14.34 19.84
CA TRP A 42 19.13 -15.24 20.52
C TRP A 42 20.37 -15.49 19.67
N GLY A 43 21.55 -15.32 20.24
CA GLY A 43 22.82 -15.57 19.56
C GLY A 43 22.91 -17.01 19.05
N ASP A 44 23.12 -17.14 17.74
CA ASP A 44 23.31 -18.41 17.05
C ASP A 44 24.71 -18.47 16.45
N SER A 45 25.02 -17.56 15.51
CA SER A 45 26.33 -17.44 14.87
C SER A 45 27.03 -16.13 15.26
N VAL A 46 27.55 -16.07 16.50
CA VAL A 46 28.23 -14.89 17.05
C VAL A 46 29.75 -15.15 17.15
N PRO A 47 30.57 -14.69 16.20
CA PRO A 47 32.00 -14.97 16.19
C PRO A 47 32.76 -14.14 17.24
N ASP A 48 33.88 -14.69 17.71
CA ASP A 48 34.86 -13.95 18.51
C ASP A 48 35.67 -13.01 17.62
N GLY A 49 35.85 -11.76 18.06
CA GLY A 49 36.68 -10.79 17.39
C GLY A 49 38.14 -10.82 17.84
N ASN A 50 38.97 -9.94 17.30
CA ASN A 50 40.36 -9.74 17.75
C ASN A 50 40.53 -8.51 18.65
N VAL A 51 39.69 -7.49 18.50
CA VAL A 51 39.77 -6.21 19.24
C VAL A 51 38.45 -5.94 19.98
N THR A 52 37.32 -6.09 19.29
CA THR A 52 35.97 -6.01 19.83
C THR A 52 35.10 -7.12 19.24
N ASP A 53 34.06 -7.49 19.96
CA ASP A 53 32.94 -8.31 19.49
C ASP A 53 31.78 -8.19 20.47
N PHE A 54 30.64 -8.80 20.12
CA PHE A 54 29.45 -8.80 20.96
C PHE A 54 29.68 -9.42 22.35
N ARG A 55 30.42 -10.52 22.45
CA ARG A 55 30.67 -11.20 23.73
C ARG A 55 31.49 -10.32 24.66
N ARG A 56 32.57 -9.69 24.16
CA ARG A 56 33.40 -8.73 24.90
C ARG A 56 32.63 -7.47 25.27
N ALA A 57 31.73 -6.99 24.40
CA ALA A 57 30.94 -5.80 24.66
C ALA A 57 30.09 -5.94 25.93
N VAL A 58 29.45 -7.09 26.14
CA VAL A 58 28.64 -7.38 27.34
C VAL A 58 29.35 -8.24 28.38
N GLN A 59 30.68 -8.40 28.26
CA GLN A 59 31.50 -9.25 29.13
C GLN A 59 30.89 -10.65 29.35
N ALA A 60 30.43 -11.29 28.27
CA ALA A 60 29.76 -12.58 28.31
C ALA A 60 30.71 -13.69 28.78
N LYS A 61 30.24 -14.50 29.72
CA LYS A 61 30.93 -15.70 30.20
C LYS A 61 30.75 -16.87 29.22
N ALA A 62 31.58 -17.90 29.37
CA ALA A 62 31.58 -19.07 28.48
C ALA A 62 30.22 -19.80 28.44
N ASP A 63 29.45 -19.75 29.53
CA ASP A 63 28.13 -20.34 29.68
C ASP A 63 26.98 -19.37 29.31
N GLU A 64 27.29 -18.18 28.79
CA GLU A 64 26.32 -17.17 28.39
C GLU A 64 26.24 -17.00 26.87
N THR A 65 25.02 -16.77 26.40
CA THR A 65 24.70 -16.43 25.02
C THR A 65 24.37 -14.94 24.91
N VAL A 66 24.90 -14.30 23.87
CA VAL A 66 24.56 -12.93 23.53
C VAL A 66 23.11 -12.88 23.05
N VAL A 67 22.36 -11.88 23.49
CA VAL A 67 21.10 -11.47 22.87
C VAL A 67 21.29 -10.08 22.27
N PHE A 68 20.83 -9.92 21.04
CA PHE A 68 20.76 -8.64 20.33
C PHE A 68 19.30 -8.31 20.12
N SER A 69 18.87 -7.12 20.56
CA SER A 69 17.47 -6.73 20.46
C SER A 69 17.27 -5.28 20.17
N TRP A 70 16.06 -4.94 19.73
CA TRP A 70 15.67 -3.57 19.48
C TRP A 70 14.17 -3.35 19.57
N ILE A 71 13.81 -2.10 19.81
CA ILE A 71 12.44 -1.58 19.77
C ILE A 71 12.36 -0.52 18.68
N GLU A 72 11.38 -0.65 17.78
CA GLU A 72 11.06 0.33 16.74
C GLU A 72 9.87 1.18 17.17
N TRP A 73 10.01 2.50 17.09
CA TRP A 73 9.01 3.49 17.45
C TRP A 73 8.61 4.34 16.25
N PRO A 74 7.36 4.81 16.16
CA PRO A 74 6.92 5.67 15.06
C PRO A 74 7.70 7.00 15.01
N ASP A 75 8.05 7.52 16.19
CA ASP A 75 8.90 8.68 16.36
C ASP A 75 9.52 8.73 17.77
N LYS A 76 10.48 9.65 17.95
CA LYS A 76 11.16 9.88 19.23
C LYS A 76 10.21 10.40 20.32
N ALA A 77 9.19 11.17 19.97
CA ALA A 77 8.29 11.77 20.95
C ALA A 77 7.44 10.69 21.65
N THR A 78 6.91 9.75 20.87
CA THR A 78 6.20 8.56 21.34
C THR A 78 7.09 7.74 22.27
N ARG A 79 8.33 7.46 21.82
CA ARG A 79 9.33 6.76 22.62
C ARG A 79 9.61 7.48 23.95
N ASP A 80 9.87 8.78 23.93
CA ASP A 80 10.18 9.54 25.15
C ASP A 80 8.99 9.56 26.13
N ALA A 81 7.77 9.67 25.62
CA ALA A 81 6.56 9.59 26.43
C ALA A 81 6.37 8.20 27.06
N ALA A 82 6.71 7.12 26.35
CA ALA A 82 6.70 5.77 26.89
C ALA A 82 7.73 5.62 28.03
N PHE A 83 8.97 6.05 27.82
CA PHE A 83 10.03 5.94 28.82
C PHE A 83 9.80 6.83 30.05
N ALA A 84 9.13 7.98 29.90
CA ALA A 84 8.75 8.82 31.03
C ALA A 84 7.81 8.13 32.03
N GLN A 85 7.11 7.07 31.62
CA GLN A 85 6.18 6.30 32.45
C GLN A 85 6.86 5.11 33.15
N MET A 86 8.11 4.79 32.80
CA MET A 86 8.74 3.52 33.16
C MET A 86 8.86 3.30 34.67
N ASP A 87 9.26 4.33 35.42
CA ASP A 87 9.37 4.27 36.89
C ASP A 87 8.03 4.01 37.58
N ALA A 88 6.93 4.48 37.00
CA ALA A 88 5.59 4.23 37.51
C ALA A 88 5.13 2.82 37.15
N LEU A 89 5.38 2.39 35.91
CA LEU A 89 5.02 1.05 35.41
C LEU A 89 5.77 -0.05 36.17
N MET A 90 7.06 0.12 36.48
CA MET A 90 7.80 -0.83 37.32
C MET A 90 7.17 -1.06 38.71
N LYS A 91 6.34 -0.15 39.19
CA LYS A 91 5.63 -0.26 40.48
C LYS A 91 4.19 -0.72 40.36
N THR A 92 3.56 -0.51 39.20
CA THR A 92 2.11 -0.64 39.03
C THR A 92 1.70 -1.71 38.02
N ASP A 93 2.57 -2.06 37.08
CA ASP A 93 2.36 -3.11 36.10
C ASP A 93 3.23 -4.33 36.46
N ASP A 94 2.57 -5.44 36.73
CA ASP A 94 3.23 -6.70 37.11
C ASP A 94 4.21 -7.20 36.05
N ARG A 95 4.02 -6.80 34.79
CA ARG A 95 4.90 -7.17 33.66
C ARG A 95 6.27 -6.50 33.73
N MET A 96 6.34 -5.30 34.33
CA MET A 96 7.58 -4.52 34.49
C MET A 96 8.14 -4.59 35.92
N ASN A 97 7.40 -5.20 36.86
CA ASN A 97 7.83 -5.28 38.24
C ASN A 97 8.99 -6.29 38.39
N PRO A 98 10.19 -5.88 38.87
CA PRO A 98 11.36 -6.75 38.96
C PRO A 98 11.21 -7.94 39.92
N GLU A 99 10.29 -7.89 40.88
CA GLU A 99 10.01 -9.01 41.79
C GLU A 99 9.12 -10.07 41.12
N LYS A 100 8.23 -9.64 40.21
CA LYS A 100 7.26 -10.51 39.51
C LYS A 100 7.79 -10.99 38.17
N ASN A 101 8.57 -10.17 37.49
CA ASN A 101 9.24 -10.47 36.23
C ASN A 101 10.75 -10.17 36.32
N PRO A 102 11.51 -10.96 37.10
CA PRO A 102 12.93 -10.72 37.30
C PRO A 102 13.72 -10.90 35.99
N MET A 103 14.69 -10.03 35.76
CA MET A 103 15.60 -10.16 34.62
C MET A 103 16.39 -11.48 34.71
N PRO A 104 16.33 -12.36 33.69
CA PRO A 104 17.10 -13.60 33.66
C PRO A 104 18.55 -13.38 33.21
N PHE A 105 19.07 -12.16 33.36
CA PHE A 105 20.40 -11.73 32.96
C PHE A 105 20.89 -10.58 33.86
N ASP A 106 22.18 -10.26 33.77
CA ASP A 106 22.78 -9.16 34.53
C ASP A 106 22.62 -7.83 33.80
N GLY A 107 21.62 -7.04 34.20
CA GLY A 107 21.32 -5.73 33.60
C GLY A 107 22.47 -4.72 33.69
N LYS A 108 23.48 -4.91 34.56
CA LYS A 108 24.65 -4.00 34.64
C LYS A 108 25.60 -4.15 33.45
N ARG A 109 25.56 -5.29 32.76
CA ARG A 109 26.38 -5.59 31.58
C ARG A 109 25.64 -5.31 30.27
N MET A 110 24.37 -4.92 30.34
CA MET A 110 23.58 -4.55 29.17
C MET A 110 24.11 -3.26 28.56
N ILE A 111 24.29 -3.26 27.25
CA ILE A 111 24.55 -2.05 26.46
C ILE A 111 23.23 -1.65 25.80
N PHE A 112 22.90 -0.36 25.84
CA PHE A 112 21.68 0.17 25.21
C PHE A 112 21.90 1.58 24.65
N GLY A 113 21.10 1.98 23.67
CA GLY A 113 21.12 3.32 23.10
C GLY A 113 19.97 3.59 22.13
N GLY A 114 19.66 4.87 21.92
CA GLY A 114 18.63 5.34 20.99
C GLY A 114 19.23 5.90 19.70
N PHE A 115 18.62 5.58 18.56
CA PHE A 115 19.14 5.86 17.22
C PHE A 115 18.04 6.36 16.28
N ALA A 116 18.36 7.36 15.47
CA ALA A 116 17.55 7.72 14.31
C ALA A 116 18.07 6.96 13.08
N PRO A 117 17.23 6.16 12.38
CA PRO A 117 17.63 5.51 11.13
C PRO A 117 17.98 6.56 10.07
N VAL A 118 19.09 6.31 9.35
CA VAL A 118 19.54 7.18 8.24
C VAL A 118 19.40 6.52 6.86
N VAL A 119 19.32 5.19 6.82
CA VAL A 119 19.08 4.38 5.62
C VAL A 119 18.23 3.19 6.03
N ALA A 120 17.18 2.89 5.28
CA ALA A 120 16.37 1.68 5.42
C ALA A 120 16.19 1.05 4.03
N LEU A 121 16.48 -0.25 3.93
CA LEU A 121 16.27 -1.05 2.72
C LEU A 121 15.38 -2.22 3.10
N GLU A 122 14.16 -2.23 2.59
CA GLU A 122 13.17 -3.27 2.90
C GLU A 122 12.77 -3.99 1.61
N LYS A 123 12.56 -5.31 1.71
CA LYS A 123 11.79 -6.00 0.66
C LYS A 123 10.34 -5.59 0.86
N PRO A 124 9.69 -4.98 -0.15
CA PRO A 124 8.31 -4.59 0.04
C PRO A 124 7.49 -5.87 0.21
N ALA A 125 6.68 -5.91 1.28
CA ALA A 125 5.88 -7.07 1.65
C ALA A 125 5.02 -7.53 0.46
N ALA A 126 4.79 -8.84 0.31
CA ALA A 126 3.93 -9.35 -0.75
C ALA A 126 2.55 -8.66 -0.75
N ASN A 127 1.94 -8.52 -1.92
CA ASN A 127 0.59 -7.95 -2.05
C ASN A 127 -0.39 -8.72 -1.17
N LYS A 128 -1.25 -7.99 -0.46
CA LYS A 128 -2.35 -8.54 0.33
C LYS A 128 -3.61 -8.60 -0.55
N PRO A 129 -4.52 -9.57 -0.31
CA PRO A 129 -5.84 -9.53 -0.90
C PRO A 129 -6.52 -8.19 -0.59
N GLY A 130 -7.00 -7.51 -1.63
CA GLY A 130 -7.56 -6.17 -1.55
C GLY A 130 -6.61 -5.04 -1.98
N ASP A 131 -5.32 -5.30 -2.18
CA ASP A 131 -4.39 -4.30 -2.72
C ASP A 131 -4.68 -4.00 -4.19
N TYR A 132 -4.61 -2.73 -4.59
CA TYR A 132 -4.51 -2.36 -6.01
C TYR A 132 -3.08 -2.63 -6.50
N ILE A 133 -2.93 -3.58 -7.43
CA ILE A 133 -1.62 -4.09 -7.85
C ILE A 133 -1.26 -3.76 -9.30
N TRP A 134 -2.20 -3.30 -10.10
CA TRP A 134 -1.97 -2.95 -11.50
C TRP A 134 -3.09 -2.05 -12.02
N TYR A 135 -2.81 -1.28 -13.06
CA TYR A 135 -3.80 -0.48 -13.78
C TYR A 135 -3.76 -0.80 -15.27
N GLU A 136 -4.86 -0.62 -15.96
CA GLU A 136 -4.97 -0.95 -17.38
C GLU A 136 -5.71 0.14 -18.11
N LEU A 137 -5.12 0.59 -19.22
CA LEU A 137 -5.79 1.43 -20.18
C LEU A 137 -6.25 0.59 -21.37
N LEU A 138 -7.57 0.47 -21.52
CA LEU A 138 -8.16 0.09 -22.79
C LEU A 138 -8.36 1.36 -23.62
N THR A 139 -7.85 1.38 -24.85
CA THR A 139 -7.93 2.56 -25.73
C THR A 139 -8.29 2.20 -27.17
N SER A 140 -8.81 3.16 -27.93
CA SER A 140 -9.05 3.00 -29.37
C SER A 140 -7.79 3.23 -30.22
N ASP A 141 -6.77 3.91 -29.67
CA ASP A 141 -5.52 4.20 -30.37
C ASP A 141 -4.33 4.14 -29.39
N VAL A 142 -3.58 3.04 -29.49
CA VAL A 142 -2.43 2.74 -28.62
C VAL A 142 -1.33 3.79 -28.74
N GLN A 143 -0.97 4.17 -29.97
CA GLN A 143 0.15 5.07 -30.21
C GLN A 143 -0.18 6.51 -29.77
N ALA A 144 -1.41 6.96 -30.01
CA ALA A 144 -1.88 8.26 -29.56
C ALA A 144 -1.94 8.33 -28.02
N ALA A 145 -2.47 7.29 -27.37
CA ALA A 145 -2.50 7.20 -25.90
C ALA A 145 -1.08 7.20 -25.30
N GLN A 146 -0.14 6.44 -25.86
CA GLN A 146 1.26 6.46 -25.41
C GLN A 146 1.88 7.86 -25.48
N THR A 147 1.66 8.55 -26.60
CA THR A 147 2.20 9.91 -26.81
C THR A 147 1.62 10.88 -25.79
N PHE A 148 0.30 10.81 -25.57
CA PHE A 148 -0.42 11.63 -24.61
C PHE A 148 0.09 11.41 -23.18
N TYR A 149 0.07 10.16 -22.69
CA TYR A 149 0.45 9.85 -21.31
C TYR A 149 1.96 9.99 -21.05
N ALA A 150 2.82 9.80 -22.06
CA ALA A 150 4.23 10.17 -21.94
C ALA A 150 4.42 11.66 -21.66
N GLY A 151 3.66 12.52 -22.36
CA GLY A 151 3.71 13.98 -22.17
C GLY A 151 3.10 14.44 -20.83
N VAL A 152 2.05 13.79 -20.35
CA VAL A 152 1.32 14.18 -19.13
C VAL A 152 1.97 13.62 -17.86
N LEU A 153 2.37 12.35 -17.86
CA LEU A 153 2.84 11.61 -16.68
C LEU A 153 4.34 11.25 -16.72
N GLY A 154 5.02 11.53 -17.83
CA GLY A 154 6.42 11.13 -18.00
C GLY A 154 6.61 9.62 -18.10
N TRP A 155 5.55 8.88 -18.42
CA TRP A 155 5.61 7.42 -18.56
C TRP A 155 6.45 6.99 -19.75
N SER A 156 7.11 5.86 -19.58
CA SER A 156 7.70 5.11 -20.68
C SER A 156 6.93 3.81 -20.91
N PHE A 157 7.03 3.27 -22.12
CA PHE A 157 6.25 2.12 -22.54
C PHE A 157 7.17 1.07 -23.13
N ALA A 158 7.00 -0.19 -22.70
CA ALA A 158 7.73 -1.33 -23.22
C ALA A 158 6.78 -2.33 -23.87
N ASP A 159 7.24 -3.04 -24.89
CA ASP A 159 6.53 -4.21 -25.40
C ASP A 159 6.55 -5.32 -24.34
N SER A 160 5.40 -5.95 -24.08
CA SER A 160 5.31 -7.06 -23.14
C SER A 160 5.83 -8.39 -23.69
N GLY A 161 6.07 -8.46 -25.01
CA GLY A 161 6.48 -9.68 -25.70
C GLY A 161 5.36 -10.72 -25.83
N HIS A 162 4.11 -10.36 -25.54
CA HIS A 162 2.96 -11.24 -25.81
C HIS A 162 2.78 -11.43 -27.31
N THR A 163 2.64 -12.68 -27.75
CA THR A 163 2.54 -13.02 -29.19
C THR A 163 1.16 -12.77 -29.77
N ASP A 164 0.12 -12.85 -28.94
CA ASP A 164 -1.26 -12.92 -29.38
C ASP A 164 -1.99 -11.58 -29.25
N MET A 165 -1.37 -10.58 -28.61
CA MET A 165 -1.95 -9.28 -28.32
C MET A 165 -0.87 -8.21 -28.25
N ASP A 166 -1.10 -7.07 -28.92
CA ASP A 166 -0.28 -5.87 -28.72
C ASP A 166 -0.59 -5.26 -27.35
N TYR A 167 0.23 -5.61 -26.37
CA TYR A 167 0.11 -5.20 -24.98
C TYR A 167 1.39 -4.46 -24.55
N ARG A 168 1.23 -3.21 -24.14
CA ARG A 168 2.32 -2.34 -23.70
C ARG A 168 2.37 -2.27 -22.18
N ILE A 169 3.56 -2.45 -21.62
CA ILE A 169 3.83 -2.21 -20.19
C ILE A 169 4.11 -0.72 -19.99
N ILE A 170 3.33 -0.09 -19.12
CA ILE A 170 3.49 1.28 -18.66
C ILE A 170 4.48 1.29 -17.49
N ASN A 171 5.51 2.14 -17.57
CA ASN A 171 6.50 2.31 -16.52
C ASN A 171 6.55 3.76 -16.01
N ALA A 172 6.46 3.91 -14.69
CA ALA A 172 6.77 5.13 -13.96
C ALA A 172 8.20 5.02 -13.42
N GLY A 173 9.14 5.67 -14.11
CA GLY A 173 10.57 5.47 -13.83
C GLY A 173 10.96 4.00 -14.02
N ALA A 174 11.52 3.38 -12.98
CA ALA A 174 11.94 1.98 -12.99
C ALA A 174 10.81 0.98 -12.66
N ASN A 175 9.62 1.47 -12.29
CA ASN A 175 8.53 0.63 -11.82
C ASN A 175 7.51 0.42 -12.92
N SER A 176 7.15 -0.84 -13.19
CA SER A 176 5.99 -1.15 -14.02
C SER A 176 4.71 -0.93 -13.22
N VAL A 177 3.80 -0.12 -13.76
CA VAL A 177 2.61 0.37 -13.03
C VAL A 177 1.30 0.05 -13.73
N GLY A 178 1.34 -0.36 -15.00
CA GLY A 178 0.13 -0.66 -15.73
C GLY A 178 0.32 -1.25 -17.12
N GLY A 179 -0.80 -1.59 -17.73
CA GLY A 179 -0.94 -2.08 -19.09
C GLY A 179 -1.62 -1.05 -19.98
N LEU A 180 -1.37 -1.16 -21.28
CA LEU A 180 -2.08 -0.44 -22.30
C LEU A 180 -2.31 -1.38 -23.49
N MET A 181 -3.56 -1.47 -23.93
CA MET A 181 -3.93 -2.26 -25.10
C MET A 181 -5.08 -1.65 -25.89
N ALA A 182 -5.17 -2.05 -27.16
CA ALA A 182 -6.28 -1.66 -28.02
C ALA A 182 -7.57 -2.39 -27.62
N ILE A 183 -8.69 -1.66 -27.63
CA ILE A 183 -10.02 -2.26 -27.59
C ILE A 183 -10.22 -3.07 -28.86
N THR A 184 -10.39 -4.38 -28.71
CA THR A 184 -10.65 -5.26 -29.86
C THR A 184 -12.06 -5.04 -30.41
N LYS A 185 -12.30 -5.40 -31.68
CA LYS A 185 -13.65 -5.31 -32.26
C LYS A 185 -14.70 -6.07 -31.44
N PRO A 186 -14.49 -7.31 -30.99
CA PRO A 186 -15.46 -7.99 -30.12
C PRO A 186 -15.75 -7.25 -28.81
N MET A 187 -14.75 -6.60 -28.20
CA MET A 187 -14.95 -5.79 -27.00
C MET A 187 -15.83 -4.57 -27.32
N ALA A 188 -15.53 -3.83 -28.39
CA ALA A 188 -16.31 -2.67 -28.82
C ALA A 188 -17.76 -3.05 -29.18
N ASP A 189 -17.96 -4.17 -29.88
CA ASP A 189 -19.30 -4.69 -30.22
C ASP A 189 -20.13 -5.04 -28.97
N ASN A 190 -19.48 -5.27 -27.82
CA ASN A 190 -20.10 -5.51 -26.52
C ASN A 190 -20.10 -4.27 -25.59
N GLY A 191 -19.85 -3.08 -26.14
CA GLY A 191 -19.97 -1.81 -25.43
C GLY A 191 -18.72 -1.36 -24.68
N ALA A 192 -17.56 -2.00 -24.88
CA ALA A 192 -16.31 -1.49 -24.34
C ALA A 192 -15.97 -0.13 -24.99
N ALA A 193 -15.53 0.81 -24.18
CA ALA A 193 -15.08 2.14 -24.57
C ALA A 193 -13.76 2.46 -23.86
N PRO A 194 -12.99 3.47 -24.32
CA PRO A 194 -11.74 3.85 -23.68
C PRO A 194 -11.90 4.10 -22.18
N THR A 195 -11.11 3.41 -21.36
CA THR A 195 -11.31 3.38 -19.91
C THR A 195 -10.06 2.93 -19.16
N TRP A 196 -9.90 3.47 -17.94
CA TRP A 196 -8.93 3.00 -16.96
C TRP A 196 -9.58 1.99 -16.02
N LEU A 197 -8.86 0.90 -15.76
CA LEU A 197 -9.30 -0.20 -14.91
C LEU A 197 -8.23 -0.48 -13.85
N GLY A 198 -8.66 -0.83 -12.64
CA GLY A 198 -7.77 -1.28 -11.57
C GLY A 198 -7.82 -2.80 -11.39
N TYR A 199 -6.68 -3.38 -11.04
CA TYR A 199 -6.54 -4.79 -10.67
C TYR A 199 -6.43 -4.89 -9.16
N VAL A 200 -7.36 -5.60 -8.55
CA VAL A 200 -7.35 -5.88 -7.11
C VAL A 200 -6.79 -7.29 -6.87
N ALA A 201 -5.79 -7.39 -6.00
CA ALA A 201 -5.18 -8.65 -5.62
C ALA A 201 -6.18 -9.54 -4.86
N VAL A 202 -6.20 -10.83 -5.15
CA VAL A 202 -6.99 -11.83 -4.42
C VAL A 202 -6.22 -13.15 -4.26
N ASP A 203 -6.54 -13.92 -3.22
CA ASP A 203 -5.92 -15.22 -2.97
C ASP A 203 -6.40 -16.31 -3.94
N ASP A 204 -7.65 -16.21 -4.39
CA ASP A 204 -8.30 -17.15 -5.29
C ASP A 204 -9.26 -16.39 -6.23
N VAL A 205 -8.93 -16.38 -7.52
CA VAL A 205 -9.70 -15.65 -8.54
C VAL A 205 -11.05 -16.31 -8.76
N ASP A 206 -11.12 -17.64 -8.82
CA ASP A 206 -12.36 -18.35 -9.13
C ASP A 206 -13.35 -18.22 -7.97
N GLN A 207 -12.88 -18.34 -6.74
CA GLN A 207 -13.69 -18.09 -5.54
C GLN A 207 -14.20 -16.65 -5.50
N THR A 208 -13.33 -15.68 -5.79
CA THR A 208 -13.72 -14.26 -5.81
C THR A 208 -14.77 -14.00 -6.90
N VAL A 209 -14.59 -14.53 -8.10
CA VAL A 209 -15.54 -14.41 -9.21
C VAL A 209 -16.90 -15.00 -8.84
N ALA A 210 -16.93 -16.17 -8.19
CA ALA A 210 -18.17 -16.76 -7.69
C ALA A 210 -18.84 -15.87 -6.63
N GLY A 211 -18.05 -15.31 -5.70
CA GLY A 211 -18.53 -14.37 -4.68
C GLY A 211 -19.12 -13.08 -5.28
N ILE A 212 -18.49 -12.55 -6.33
CA ILE A 212 -19.00 -11.40 -7.09
C ILE A 212 -20.36 -11.72 -7.72
N GLY A 213 -20.47 -12.87 -8.40
CA GLY A 213 -21.74 -13.30 -9.00
C GLY A 213 -22.87 -13.48 -7.97
N ALA A 214 -22.56 -14.06 -6.81
CA ALA A 214 -23.52 -14.21 -5.71
C ALA A 214 -24.01 -12.87 -5.14
N ARG A 215 -23.26 -11.79 -5.34
CA ARG A 215 -23.58 -10.42 -4.90
C ARG A 215 -24.17 -9.56 -6.02
N GLY A 216 -24.59 -10.16 -7.13
CA GLY A 216 -25.22 -9.46 -8.26
C GLY A 216 -24.26 -8.79 -9.23
N GLY A 217 -22.95 -9.03 -9.09
CA GLY A 217 -21.96 -8.61 -10.08
C GLY A 217 -21.96 -9.52 -11.32
N HIS A 218 -21.12 -9.16 -12.29
CA HIS A 218 -21.07 -9.82 -13.59
C HIS A 218 -19.65 -10.24 -13.95
N VAL A 219 -19.52 -11.34 -14.67
CA VAL A 219 -18.26 -11.74 -15.31
C VAL A 219 -18.24 -11.18 -16.72
N LEU A 220 -17.22 -10.37 -17.04
CA LEU A 220 -17.01 -9.79 -18.37
C LEU A 220 -15.98 -10.59 -19.17
N MET A 221 -14.94 -11.06 -18.49
CA MET A 221 -13.94 -11.99 -19.00
C MET A 221 -13.76 -13.12 -17.97
N PRO A 222 -14.02 -14.39 -18.34
CA PRO A 222 -13.82 -15.52 -17.44
C PRO A 222 -12.40 -15.59 -16.91
N ALA A 223 -12.24 -16.24 -15.74
CA ALA A 223 -10.94 -16.44 -15.13
C ALA A 223 -10.01 -17.24 -16.06
N MET A 224 -8.82 -16.71 -16.30
CA MET A 224 -7.80 -17.34 -17.14
C MET A 224 -6.41 -17.13 -16.58
N ASP A 225 -5.51 -18.05 -16.90
CA ASP A 225 -4.09 -17.95 -16.55
C ASP A 225 -3.32 -17.25 -17.66
N ILE A 226 -2.49 -16.29 -17.27
CA ILE A 226 -1.48 -15.66 -18.12
C ILE A 226 -0.11 -16.18 -17.67
N PRO A 227 0.63 -16.90 -18.54
CA PRO A 227 1.94 -17.45 -18.20
C PRO A 227 2.87 -16.39 -17.60
N MET A 228 3.53 -16.72 -16.49
CA MET A 228 4.48 -15.86 -15.75
C MET A 228 3.87 -14.61 -15.07
N VAL A 229 2.60 -14.28 -15.34
CA VAL A 229 1.93 -13.09 -14.80
C VAL A 229 1.03 -13.47 -13.63
N GLY A 230 0.11 -14.41 -13.84
CA GLY A 230 -0.85 -14.84 -12.83
C GLY A 230 -2.20 -15.24 -13.40
N ARG A 231 -3.18 -15.42 -12.52
CA ARG A 231 -4.57 -15.69 -12.89
C ARG A 231 -5.38 -14.40 -12.79
N ILE A 232 -6.18 -14.08 -13.80
CA ILE A 232 -6.97 -12.85 -13.86
C ILE A 232 -8.41 -13.12 -14.28
N ALA A 233 -9.33 -12.24 -13.88
CA ALA A 233 -10.68 -12.15 -14.43
C ALA A 233 -11.11 -10.69 -14.53
N MET A 234 -11.85 -10.33 -15.59
CA MET A 234 -12.53 -9.04 -15.68
C MET A 234 -13.97 -9.21 -15.24
N VAL A 235 -14.38 -8.39 -14.30
CA VAL A 235 -15.67 -8.47 -13.63
C VAL A 235 -16.29 -7.08 -13.58
N ALA A 236 -17.56 -7.02 -13.23
CA ALA A 236 -18.23 -5.77 -12.92
C ALA A 236 -19.09 -5.90 -11.68
N ASP A 237 -19.28 -4.79 -10.98
CA ASP A 237 -20.21 -4.71 -9.86
C ASP A 237 -21.68 -4.71 -10.33
N PRO A 238 -22.67 -4.69 -9.41
CA PRO A 238 -24.09 -4.66 -9.78
C PRO A 238 -24.52 -3.44 -10.62
N GLN A 239 -23.73 -2.37 -10.63
CA GLN A 239 -23.96 -1.18 -11.46
C GLN A 239 -23.17 -1.22 -12.77
N ARG A 240 -22.60 -2.39 -13.12
CA ARG A 240 -21.82 -2.64 -14.35
C ARG A 240 -20.49 -1.89 -14.39
N VAL A 241 -19.97 -1.44 -13.25
CA VAL A 241 -18.64 -0.80 -13.17
C VAL A 241 -17.56 -1.87 -13.31
N PRO A 242 -16.73 -1.85 -14.37
CA PRO A 242 -15.74 -2.88 -14.61
C PRO A 242 -14.47 -2.71 -13.74
N PHE A 243 -13.88 -3.84 -13.34
CA PHE A 243 -12.57 -3.91 -12.70
C PHE A 243 -11.97 -5.32 -12.89
N TYR A 244 -10.68 -5.47 -12.57
CA TYR A 244 -10.01 -6.77 -12.60
C TYR A 244 -9.78 -7.30 -11.18
N VAL A 245 -9.88 -8.62 -11.04
CA VAL A 245 -9.34 -9.36 -9.89
C VAL A 245 -8.21 -10.26 -10.36
N MET A 246 -7.16 -10.36 -9.56
CA MET A 246 -5.95 -11.08 -9.95
C MET A 246 -5.25 -11.76 -8.79
N LYS A 247 -4.78 -12.98 -9.03
CA LYS A 247 -3.75 -13.62 -8.21
C LYS A 247 -2.42 -13.56 -8.96
N PRO A 248 -1.47 -12.70 -8.57
CA PRO A 248 -0.17 -12.63 -9.22
C PRO A 248 0.66 -13.89 -8.95
N GLN A 249 1.47 -14.30 -9.93
CA GLN A 249 2.41 -15.41 -9.75
C GLN A 249 3.67 -15.00 -8.96
N GLY A 250 4.05 -13.72 -9.00
CA GLY A 250 5.19 -13.17 -8.27
C GLY A 250 4.88 -12.83 -6.81
N THR A 251 5.91 -12.86 -5.96
CA THR A 251 5.80 -12.55 -4.52
C THR A 251 6.20 -11.11 -4.16
N GLY A 252 6.54 -10.28 -5.15
CA GLY A 252 6.93 -8.88 -4.92
C GLY A 252 5.70 -7.99 -4.70
N LYS A 253 5.81 -6.98 -3.82
CA LYS A 253 4.81 -5.91 -3.75
C LYS A 253 4.75 -5.18 -5.10
N SER A 254 3.54 -4.92 -5.57
CA SER A 254 3.34 -3.94 -6.62
C SER A 254 3.59 -2.55 -6.07
N LEU A 255 4.21 -1.71 -6.89
CA LEU A 255 4.35 -0.29 -6.61
C LEU A 255 3.35 0.55 -7.42
N ALA A 256 2.45 -0.06 -8.20
CA ALA A 256 1.51 0.63 -9.07
C ALA A 256 0.66 1.67 -8.33
N PHE A 257 0.17 1.31 -7.14
CA PHE A 257 -0.48 2.21 -6.20
C PHE A 257 0.51 2.70 -5.13
N ALA A 258 0.46 3.99 -4.81
CA ALA A 258 1.33 4.64 -3.83
C ALA A 258 0.59 4.89 -2.52
N ASP A 259 0.46 3.84 -1.71
CA ASP A 259 -0.20 3.83 -0.39
C ASP A 259 0.68 4.38 0.75
N ASP A 260 1.99 4.48 0.52
CA ASP A 260 3.03 4.70 1.52
C ASP A 260 3.66 6.10 1.42
N ILE A 261 4.21 6.45 0.25
CA ILE A 261 4.83 7.75 -0.01
C ILE A 261 4.40 8.27 -1.39
N PRO A 262 4.21 9.59 -1.55
CA PRO A 262 3.91 10.19 -2.85
C PRO A 262 5.00 9.87 -3.89
N ARG A 263 4.62 9.25 -5.01
CA ARG A 263 5.50 8.95 -6.16
C ARG A 263 4.90 9.47 -7.46
N VAL A 264 5.66 10.27 -8.22
CA VAL A 264 5.23 10.78 -9.53
C VAL A 264 5.09 9.63 -10.53
N GLY A 265 4.02 9.65 -11.32
CA GLY A 265 3.67 8.63 -12.30
C GLY A 265 2.95 7.42 -11.71
N HIS A 266 2.77 7.33 -10.39
CA HIS A 266 2.05 6.24 -9.76
C HIS A 266 0.59 6.65 -9.48
N CYS A 267 -0.32 5.68 -9.38
CA CYS A 267 -1.66 5.97 -8.90
C CYS A 267 -1.60 6.31 -7.41
N ALA A 268 -2.30 7.36 -7.00
CA ALA A 268 -2.30 7.88 -5.63
C ALA A 268 -3.71 7.92 -5.01
N TRP A 269 -4.76 7.70 -5.80
CA TRP A 269 -6.13 7.65 -5.29
C TRP A 269 -7.06 6.86 -6.22
N ASN A 270 -7.93 6.03 -5.65
CA ASN A 270 -8.98 5.31 -6.37
C ASN A 270 -10.36 5.81 -5.91
N GLU A 271 -11.09 6.52 -6.76
CA GLU A 271 -12.41 7.06 -6.41
C GLU A 271 -13.52 6.26 -7.09
N LEU A 272 -14.44 5.70 -6.32
CA LEU A 272 -15.68 5.13 -6.84
C LEU A 272 -16.81 6.15 -6.77
N GLN A 273 -17.32 6.51 -7.94
CA GLN A 273 -18.57 7.25 -8.10
C GLN A 273 -19.68 6.23 -8.30
N THR A 274 -20.64 6.16 -7.37
CA THR A 274 -21.70 5.14 -7.36
C THR A 274 -23.06 5.74 -7.02
N SER A 275 -24.13 5.23 -7.63
CA SER A 275 -25.49 5.68 -7.30
C SER A 275 -25.97 5.21 -5.91
N ASP A 276 -25.30 4.21 -5.33
CA ASP A 276 -25.59 3.68 -4.01
C ASP A 276 -24.28 3.33 -3.25
N PRO A 277 -23.74 4.28 -2.47
CA PRO A 277 -22.54 4.07 -1.67
C PRO A 277 -22.68 2.94 -0.63
N SER A 278 -23.89 2.72 -0.10
CA SER A 278 -24.12 1.68 0.91
C SER A 278 -24.02 0.29 0.28
N ALA A 279 -24.64 0.10 -0.90
CA ALA A 279 -24.50 -1.14 -1.67
C ALA A 279 -23.06 -1.35 -2.14
N ALA A 280 -22.33 -0.29 -2.49
CA ALA A 280 -20.92 -0.38 -2.84
C ALA A 280 -20.06 -0.87 -1.67
N TRP A 281 -20.28 -0.38 -0.44
CA TRP A 281 -19.58 -0.91 0.74
C TRP A 281 -19.90 -2.37 1.02
N ALA A 282 -21.17 -2.77 0.91
CA ALA A 282 -21.57 -4.18 1.07
C ALA A 282 -20.98 -5.10 -0.01
N PHE A 283 -20.66 -4.56 -1.19
CA PHE A 283 -20.02 -5.30 -2.27
C PHE A 283 -18.49 -5.33 -2.12
N TYR A 284 -17.84 -4.16 -2.22
CA TYR A 284 -16.38 -4.05 -2.24
C TYR A 284 -15.74 -4.27 -0.87
N GLY A 285 -16.34 -3.74 0.21
CA GLY A 285 -15.84 -3.87 1.57
C GLY A 285 -15.73 -5.33 2.01
N ASP A 286 -16.80 -6.09 1.78
CA ASP A 286 -16.85 -7.53 2.08
C ASP A 286 -15.87 -8.35 1.23
N LEU A 287 -15.75 -8.04 -0.07
CA LEU A 287 -14.92 -8.81 -0.99
C LEU A 287 -13.42 -8.60 -0.76
N PHE A 288 -13.02 -7.37 -0.45
CA PHE A 288 -11.60 -6.97 -0.44
C PHE A 288 -11.06 -6.63 0.95
N GLY A 289 -11.87 -6.80 1.99
CA GLY A 289 -11.49 -6.43 3.36
C GLY A 289 -11.21 -4.93 3.50
N TRP A 290 -11.80 -4.12 2.62
CA TRP A 290 -11.70 -2.66 2.68
C TRP A 290 -12.60 -2.13 3.79
N LYS A 291 -12.13 -1.08 4.47
CA LYS A 291 -12.86 -0.46 5.58
C LYS A 291 -13.09 1.01 5.32
N GLN A 292 -14.25 1.51 5.74
CA GLN A 292 -14.47 2.95 5.81
C GLN A 292 -13.61 3.53 6.94
N ASP A 293 -12.79 4.54 6.62
CA ASP A 293 -11.92 5.21 7.59
C ASP A 293 -12.16 6.73 7.58
N GLY A 294 -13.32 7.11 8.08
CA GLY A 294 -13.79 8.50 8.08
C GLY A 294 -14.53 8.88 6.80
N GLU A 295 -14.93 10.15 6.77
CA GLU A 295 -15.70 10.74 5.67
C GLU A 295 -15.57 12.26 5.69
N MET A 296 -15.82 12.90 4.56
CA MET A 296 -16.03 14.35 4.44
C MET A 296 -17.45 14.63 3.96
N ASP A 297 -18.10 15.62 4.55
CA ASP A 297 -19.39 16.13 4.08
C ASP A 297 -19.15 17.10 2.91
N MET A 298 -19.58 16.71 1.70
CA MET A 298 -19.46 17.51 0.48
C MET A 298 -20.76 18.29 0.18
N GLY A 299 -21.63 18.46 1.18
CA GLY A 299 -22.89 19.19 1.06
C GLY A 299 -23.86 18.48 0.11
N PRO A 300 -24.40 19.15 -0.93
CA PRO A 300 -25.35 18.54 -1.87
C PRO A 300 -24.81 17.31 -2.62
N MET A 301 -23.49 17.16 -2.70
CA MET A 301 -22.83 16.00 -3.33
C MET A 301 -22.77 14.77 -2.41
N GLY A 302 -23.29 14.87 -1.19
CA GLY A 302 -23.31 13.78 -0.21
C GLY A 302 -21.97 13.59 0.49
N LYS A 303 -21.77 12.39 1.03
CA LYS A 303 -20.57 12.04 1.78
C LYS A 303 -19.49 11.51 0.86
N TYR A 304 -18.26 11.93 1.11
CA TYR A 304 -17.04 11.38 0.53
C TYR A 304 -16.41 10.41 1.53
N GLN A 305 -16.57 9.11 1.33
CA GLN A 305 -16.27 8.07 2.32
C GLN A 305 -14.91 7.44 2.05
N PHE A 306 -13.94 7.61 2.94
CA PHE A 306 -12.58 7.15 2.70
C PHE A 306 -12.44 5.63 2.81
N ILE A 307 -11.67 5.04 1.89
CA ILE A 307 -11.35 3.61 1.85
C ILE A 307 -9.96 3.39 2.43
N ARG A 308 -9.86 2.51 3.43
CA ARG A 308 -8.59 2.04 3.99
C ARG A 308 -8.40 0.54 3.79
N HIS A 309 -7.18 0.17 3.42
CA HIS A 309 -6.65 -1.18 3.47
C HIS A 309 -5.15 -1.11 3.77
N GLY A 310 -4.77 -1.18 5.04
CA GLY A 310 -3.46 -0.72 5.49
C GLY A 310 -3.34 0.81 5.37
N GLY A 311 -2.99 1.30 4.19
CA GLY A 311 -3.00 2.73 3.82
C GLY A 311 -4.37 3.22 3.34
N LEU A 312 -4.49 4.53 3.09
CA LEU A 312 -5.66 5.10 2.40
C LEU A 312 -5.58 4.72 0.92
N LEU A 313 -6.62 4.06 0.41
CA LEU A 313 -6.70 3.61 -0.98
C LEU A 313 -7.40 4.63 -1.90
N GLY A 314 -8.33 5.39 -1.34
CA GLY A 314 -9.37 5.98 -2.16
C GLY A 314 -10.60 6.43 -1.39
N ALA A 315 -11.70 6.62 -2.12
CA ALA A 315 -13.00 6.95 -1.55
C ALA A 315 -14.16 6.39 -2.37
N ILE A 316 -15.31 6.22 -1.70
CA ILE A 316 -16.62 6.02 -2.34
C ILE A 316 -17.41 7.32 -2.17
N MET A 317 -18.04 7.77 -3.25
CA MET A 317 -18.90 8.94 -3.21
C MET A 317 -20.21 8.73 -3.98
N GLN A 318 -21.22 9.50 -3.58
CA GLN A 318 -22.49 9.54 -4.28
C GLN A 318 -22.29 10.12 -5.69
N ASN A 319 -22.68 9.35 -6.69
CA ASN A 319 -22.72 9.80 -8.08
C ASN A 319 -23.92 10.73 -8.30
N SER A 320 -23.75 11.73 -9.16
CA SER A 320 -24.81 12.62 -9.62
C SER A 320 -25.06 12.44 -11.13
N GLU A 321 -26.22 12.91 -11.62
CA GLU A 321 -26.50 12.87 -13.07
C GLU A 321 -25.46 13.64 -13.89
N GLU A 322 -24.94 14.76 -13.35
CA GLU A 322 -23.89 15.57 -14.00
C GLU A 322 -22.57 14.82 -14.15
N MET A 323 -22.28 13.88 -13.23
CA MET A 323 -21.08 13.06 -13.28
C MET A 323 -21.17 11.90 -14.27
N GLY A 324 -22.36 11.61 -14.80
CA GLY A 324 -22.59 10.53 -15.77
C GLY A 324 -22.74 9.15 -15.11
N ALA A 325 -22.35 8.09 -15.80
CA ALA A 325 -22.48 6.73 -15.29
C ALA A 325 -21.51 6.44 -14.13
N PRO A 326 -21.91 5.59 -13.17
CA PRO A 326 -21.02 5.07 -12.12
C PRO A 326 -19.70 4.55 -12.69
N ARG A 327 -18.59 4.84 -12.01
CA ARG A 327 -17.26 4.41 -12.43
C ARG A 327 -16.25 4.49 -11.29
N TRP A 328 -15.17 3.71 -11.44
CA TRP A 328 -13.91 4.05 -10.80
C TRP A 328 -13.20 5.14 -11.59
N ASN A 329 -12.55 6.06 -10.89
CA ASN A 329 -11.65 7.06 -11.45
C ASN A 329 -10.31 7.01 -10.70
N GLN A 330 -9.24 6.69 -11.43
CA GLN A 330 -7.90 6.57 -10.88
C GLN A 330 -7.15 7.89 -11.01
N TYR A 331 -6.55 8.36 -9.91
CA TYR A 331 -5.77 9.59 -9.90
C TYR A 331 -4.29 9.28 -9.93
N PHE A 332 -3.60 9.73 -10.98
CA PHE A 332 -2.17 9.55 -11.14
C PHE A 332 -1.41 10.79 -10.68
N ARG A 333 -0.31 10.58 -9.97
CA ARG A 333 0.43 11.68 -9.38
C ARG A 333 1.35 12.36 -10.39
N VAL A 334 1.30 13.68 -10.45
CA VAL A 334 2.20 14.53 -11.26
C VAL A 334 3.11 15.36 -10.35
N ALA A 335 4.26 15.77 -10.88
CA ALA A 335 5.18 16.62 -10.14
C ALA A 335 4.64 18.04 -9.96
N ASP A 336 3.88 18.52 -10.93
CA ASP A 336 3.29 19.86 -11.00
C ASP A 336 1.92 19.78 -11.68
N ILE A 337 0.87 20.18 -10.95
CA ILE A 337 -0.51 20.09 -11.42
C ILE A 337 -0.80 21.06 -12.58
N ASP A 338 -0.19 22.24 -12.61
CA ASP A 338 -0.49 23.25 -13.62
C ASP A 338 0.27 22.92 -14.92
N ALA A 339 1.50 22.43 -14.82
CA ALA A 339 2.22 21.88 -15.97
C ALA A 339 1.49 20.67 -16.57
N ALA A 340 0.96 19.77 -15.73
CA ALA A 340 0.18 18.64 -16.19
C ALA A 340 -1.13 19.08 -16.87
N LYS A 341 -1.79 20.12 -16.34
CA LYS A 341 -2.99 20.71 -16.94
C LYS A 341 -2.70 21.18 -18.37
N MET A 342 -1.61 21.92 -18.55
CA MET A 342 -1.17 22.36 -19.88
C MET A 342 -0.86 21.18 -20.80
N ALA A 343 -0.17 20.15 -20.29
CA ALA A 343 0.16 18.95 -21.07
C ALA A 343 -1.10 18.19 -21.53
N VAL A 344 -2.12 18.08 -20.67
CA VAL A 344 -3.42 17.49 -21.03
C VAL A 344 -4.08 18.26 -22.18
N GLU A 345 -4.20 19.58 -22.05
CA GLU A 345 -4.89 20.42 -23.04
C GLU A 345 -4.16 20.47 -24.38
N THR A 346 -2.83 20.59 -24.35
CA THR A 346 -1.99 20.59 -25.56
C THR A 346 -1.89 19.22 -26.22
N GLY A 347 -1.99 18.15 -25.44
CA GLY A 347 -2.05 16.77 -25.92
C GLY A 347 -3.39 16.34 -26.51
N GLY A 348 -4.39 17.24 -26.54
CA GLY A 348 -5.73 16.97 -27.08
C GLY A 348 -6.71 16.34 -26.09
N GLY A 349 -6.31 16.22 -24.81
CA GLY A 349 -7.22 15.85 -23.73
C GLY A 349 -7.99 17.07 -23.22
N ARG A 350 -8.91 16.82 -22.28
CA ARG A 350 -9.74 17.86 -21.66
C ARG A 350 -9.70 17.76 -20.14
N VAL A 351 -9.52 18.90 -19.48
CA VAL A 351 -9.73 19.05 -18.04
C VAL A 351 -11.22 19.31 -17.82
N VAL A 352 -11.91 18.44 -17.10
CA VAL A 352 -13.36 18.52 -16.88
C VAL A 352 -13.71 19.15 -15.53
N ASN A 353 -12.82 19.04 -14.53
CA ASN A 353 -13.00 19.63 -13.22
C ASN A 353 -11.64 19.89 -12.56
N GLY A 354 -11.49 21.02 -11.87
CA GLY A 354 -10.23 21.42 -11.22
C GLY A 354 -9.25 22.15 -12.15
N PRO A 355 -7.99 22.37 -11.71
CA PRO A 355 -7.40 21.89 -10.46
C PRO A 355 -7.95 22.59 -9.22
N HIS A 356 -8.35 21.79 -8.22
CA HIS A 356 -8.80 22.26 -6.90
C HIS A 356 -7.79 21.85 -5.83
N GLU A 357 -7.54 22.73 -4.87
CA GLU A 357 -6.73 22.39 -3.70
C GLU A 357 -7.46 21.33 -2.87
N ILE A 358 -6.73 20.30 -2.45
CA ILE A 358 -7.23 19.22 -1.59
C ILE A 358 -6.50 19.24 -0.24
N PRO A 359 -7.07 18.62 0.82
CA PRO A 359 -6.38 18.52 2.10
C PRO A 359 -4.95 17.98 1.94
N GLY A 360 -3.99 18.63 2.61
CA GLY A 360 -2.57 18.32 2.48
C GLY A 360 -1.79 19.23 1.53
N GLY A 361 -2.45 20.20 0.87
CA GLY A 361 -1.81 21.23 0.04
C GLY A 361 -1.46 20.79 -1.39
N ASP A 362 -1.80 19.55 -1.75
CA ASP A 362 -1.83 19.10 -3.13
C ASP A 362 -3.07 19.65 -3.84
N TYR A 363 -3.09 19.50 -5.16
CA TYR A 363 -4.22 19.84 -6.01
C TYR A 363 -4.66 18.61 -6.80
N SER A 364 -5.94 18.53 -7.12
CA SER A 364 -6.49 17.46 -7.96
C SER A 364 -7.33 18.01 -9.11
N MET A 365 -7.32 17.31 -10.24
CA MET A 365 -8.21 17.57 -11.37
C MET A 365 -8.70 16.28 -12.00
N ASN A 366 -9.89 16.34 -12.60
CA ASN A 366 -10.44 15.29 -13.43
C ASN A 366 -10.23 15.63 -14.89
N CYS A 367 -9.82 14.63 -15.68
CA CYS A 367 -9.45 14.76 -17.07
C CYS A 367 -10.12 13.67 -17.91
N VAL A 368 -10.15 13.92 -19.22
CA VAL A 368 -10.51 12.95 -20.26
C VAL A 368 -9.40 12.96 -21.30
N ASP A 369 -8.88 11.79 -21.68
CA ASP A 369 -7.85 11.68 -22.71
C ASP A 369 -8.43 11.90 -24.12
N PRO A 370 -7.59 11.98 -25.18
CA PRO A 370 -8.10 12.23 -26.53
C PRO A 370 -8.98 11.11 -27.09
N GLN A 371 -8.91 9.91 -26.52
CA GLN A 371 -9.73 8.76 -26.92
C GLN A 371 -11.04 8.68 -26.13
N GLY A 372 -11.17 9.41 -25.01
CA GLY A 372 -12.36 9.48 -24.18
C GLY A 372 -12.24 8.78 -22.82
N ALA A 373 -11.07 8.26 -22.45
CA ALA A 373 -10.88 7.63 -21.15
C ALA A 373 -10.80 8.70 -20.04
N ALA A 374 -11.65 8.57 -19.01
CA ALA A 374 -11.60 9.42 -17.84
C ALA A 374 -10.43 9.01 -16.92
N PHE A 375 -9.75 9.99 -16.35
CA PHE A 375 -8.70 9.79 -15.33
C PHE A 375 -8.60 11.02 -14.43
N GLY A 376 -8.00 10.84 -13.25
CA GLY A 376 -7.65 11.93 -12.35
C GLY A 376 -6.15 12.24 -12.37
N LEU A 377 -5.80 13.46 -12.01
CA LEU A 377 -4.43 13.86 -11.71
C LEU A 377 -4.36 14.50 -10.34
N VAL A 378 -3.28 14.25 -9.61
CA VAL A 378 -3.01 14.84 -8.29
C VAL A 378 -1.56 15.28 -8.18
N GLY A 379 -1.27 16.41 -7.57
CA GLY A 379 0.10 16.86 -7.36
C GLY A 379 0.21 18.25 -6.79
N SER A 380 1.42 18.65 -6.43
CA SER A 380 1.69 20.00 -5.93
C SER A 380 1.53 21.05 -7.03
N ARG A 381 1.24 22.29 -6.65
CA ARG A 381 1.41 23.48 -7.49
C ARG A 381 2.77 24.10 -7.18
N ARG A 382 3.61 24.34 -8.19
CA ARG A 382 4.99 24.82 -8.01
C ARG A 382 5.26 26.14 -8.70
#